data_AF-A0A2V9N1C1-F1
#
_entry.id   AF-A0A2V9N1C1-F1
#
_cell.length_a   1.000
_cell.length_b   1.000
_cell.length_c   1.000
_cell.angle_alpha   90.00
_cell.angle_beta   90.00
_cell.angle_gamma   90.00
#
_symmetry.space_group_name_H-M   'P 1'
#
loop_
_entity.id
_entity.type
_entity.pdbx_description
1 polymer ?
#
loop_
_entity_poly.entity_id
_entity_poly.type
_entity_poly.pdbx_seq_one_letter_code
_entity_poly.pdbx_strand_id
1 'polypeptide(L)'
;MKTKRVRKNGQAWPDNFAQWRAALNPEKRAELAAHNARAQWGPLKQLPKKADDGPWNWPVDIDRYDRFPGLTPIEERMLTRYAEAYRFYRYGRTMDFGTELDRLVRPLNDTFDYTGIKNKQRRYTLFFFLREIEKRGRSYWGWTTDEWIDTINARVKARQHAVAIAYLLCTFSDLHRLKGDHVVYSCLARKVFGREHTKRISDRVQGLLSEWGYSGRGTTSQVMRTIFECLLFVRSPHLKDITLDDLRTVIGRRPPRTGTYCAYAISRVLTKIGSFAEPMEIERPFIVKAELPNITDGVPAEWAHLCRR
;
A
#
# COMPACT_ATOMS: atom_id res chain seq x y z
N MET A 1 10.74 -19.33 2.43
CA MET A 1 9.70 -20.13 1.73
C MET A 1 8.45 -20.17 2.59
N LYS A 2 7.28 -19.73 2.09
CA LYS A 2 6.04 -19.78 2.91
C LYS A 2 5.49 -21.21 2.90
N THR A 3 5.44 -21.83 4.07
CA THR A 3 4.83 -23.15 4.31
C THR A 3 3.38 -23.11 3.83
N LYS A 4 3.05 -23.91 2.82
CA LYS A 4 1.69 -24.04 2.30
C LYS A 4 0.79 -24.51 3.44
N ARG A 5 -0.43 -23.97 3.54
CA ARG A 5 -1.44 -24.51 4.47
C ARG A 5 -1.67 -25.97 4.11
N VAL A 6 -1.63 -26.83 5.12
CA VAL A 6 -1.86 -28.28 5.04
C VAL A 6 -3.24 -28.56 5.62
N ARG A 7 -3.98 -29.55 5.09
CA ARG A 7 -5.26 -30.02 5.63
C ARG A 7 -5.05 -30.66 7.01
N LYS A 8 -6.12 -30.81 7.81
CA LYS A 8 -6.08 -31.48 9.13
C LYS A 8 -5.51 -32.91 9.08
N ASN A 9 -5.51 -33.55 7.92
CA ASN A 9 -4.98 -34.89 7.67
C ASN A 9 -3.53 -34.90 7.11
N GLY A 10 -2.79 -33.78 7.19
CA GLY A 10 -1.39 -33.72 6.73
C GLY A 10 -1.21 -33.59 5.21
N GLN A 11 -2.28 -33.62 4.42
CA GLN A 11 -2.20 -33.46 2.97
C GLN A 11 -2.18 -31.98 2.57
N ALA A 12 -1.29 -31.59 1.65
CA ALA A 12 -1.28 -30.26 1.08
C ALA A 12 -2.62 -29.98 0.36
N TRP A 13 -3.11 -28.74 0.42
CA TRP A 13 -4.24 -28.35 -0.42
C TRP A 13 -3.85 -28.56 -1.89
N PRO A 14 -4.64 -29.33 -2.67
CA PRO A 14 -4.34 -29.54 -4.07
C PRO A 14 -4.40 -28.19 -4.78
N ASP A 15 -3.34 -27.88 -5.52
CA ASP A 15 -3.29 -26.69 -6.36
C ASP A 15 -4.12 -26.96 -7.62
N ASN A 16 -5.44 -27.00 -7.44
CA ASN A 16 -6.42 -27.30 -8.48
C ASN A 16 -6.24 -26.39 -9.69
N PHE A 17 -5.71 -25.18 -9.49
CA PHE A 17 -5.41 -24.25 -10.56
C PHE A 17 -4.16 -24.64 -11.37
N ALA A 18 -3.10 -25.11 -10.71
CA ALA A 18 -1.92 -25.63 -11.38
C ALA A 18 -2.20 -26.96 -12.09
N GLN A 19 -2.95 -27.86 -11.45
CA GLN A 19 -3.39 -29.12 -12.05
C GLN A 19 -4.32 -28.90 -13.24
N TRP A 20 -5.28 -27.98 -13.14
CA TRP A 20 -6.14 -27.60 -14.27
C TRP A 20 -5.33 -27.00 -15.42
N ARG A 21 -4.35 -26.13 -15.14
CA ARG A 21 -3.46 -25.59 -16.20
C ARG A 21 -2.57 -26.66 -16.84
N ALA A 22 -2.09 -27.62 -16.07
CA ALA A 22 -1.30 -28.74 -16.58
C ALA A 22 -2.15 -29.70 -17.42
N ALA A 23 -3.42 -29.88 -17.05
CA ALA A 23 -4.40 -30.71 -17.77
C ALA A 23 -4.93 -30.07 -19.06
N LEU A 24 -4.70 -28.77 -19.29
CA LEU A 24 -4.99 -28.14 -20.57
C LEU A 24 -3.99 -28.64 -21.62
N ASN A 25 -4.47 -28.96 -22.82
CA ASN A 25 -3.60 -29.28 -23.95
C ASN A 25 -2.69 -28.07 -24.30
N PRO A 26 -1.55 -28.29 -24.96
CA PRO A 26 -0.61 -27.23 -25.29
C PRO A 26 -1.25 -26.08 -26.08
N GLU A 27 -2.18 -26.40 -26.98
CA GLU A 27 -2.95 -25.42 -27.76
C GLU A 27 -3.87 -24.56 -26.89
N LYS A 28 -4.69 -25.11 -25.99
CA LYS A 28 -5.51 -24.30 -25.07
C LYS A 28 -4.67 -23.54 -24.07
N ARG A 29 -3.47 -24.02 -23.70
CA ARG A 29 -2.51 -23.23 -22.90
C ARG A 29 -1.99 -22.04 -23.70
N ALA A 30 -1.65 -22.26 -24.98
CA ALA A 30 -1.23 -21.21 -25.89
C ALA A 30 -2.37 -20.22 -26.18
N GLU A 31 -3.61 -20.67 -26.36
CA GLU A 31 -4.81 -19.84 -26.52
C GLU A 31 -5.15 -19.09 -25.24
N LEU A 32 -5.02 -19.69 -24.06
CA LEU A 32 -5.24 -19.00 -22.79
C LEU A 32 -4.15 -17.96 -22.54
N ALA A 33 -2.90 -18.28 -22.86
CA ALA A 33 -1.79 -17.33 -22.84
C ALA A 33 -2.00 -16.20 -23.87
N ALA A 34 -2.43 -16.52 -25.08
CA ALA A 34 -2.76 -15.59 -26.15
C ALA A 34 -4.03 -14.79 -25.88
N HIS A 35 -5.02 -15.32 -25.15
CA HIS A 35 -6.21 -14.60 -24.68
C HIS A 35 -5.84 -13.64 -23.54
N ASN A 36 -4.96 -14.06 -22.63
CA ASN A 36 -4.39 -13.18 -21.61
C ASN A 36 -3.46 -12.11 -22.21
N ALA A 37 -2.79 -12.42 -23.32
CA ALA A 37 -1.95 -11.50 -24.09
C ALA A 37 -2.77 -10.58 -25.01
N ARG A 38 -3.85 -11.05 -25.64
CA ARG A 38 -4.84 -10.21 -26.36
C ARG A 38 -5.60 -9.28 -25.42
N ALA A 39 -5.70 -9.64 -24.15
CA ALA A 39 -6.18 -8.74 -23.11
C ALA A 39 -5.13 -7.68 -22.69
N GLN A 40 -3.88 -7.77 -23.18
CA GLN A 40 -2.94 -6.65 -23.18
C GLN A 40 -3.29 -5.79 -24.40
N TRP A 41 -4.14 -4.81 -24.17
CA TRP A 41 -4.41 -3.75 -25.13
C TRP A 41 -3.13 -2.90 -25.29
N GLY A 42 -2.69 -2.68 -26.53
CA GLY A 42 -1.54 -1.83 -26.87
C GLY A 42 -0.22 -2.58 -27.12
N PRO A 43 0.82 -1.87 -27.62
CA PRO A 43 2.14 -2.44 -27.89
C PRO A 43 2.74 -3.12 -26.65
N LEU A 44 3.72 -4.02 -26.85
CA LEU A 44 4.47 -4.72 -25.79
C LEU A 44 4.73 -3.78 -24.61
N LYS A 45 4.02 -4.05 -23.52
CA LYS A 45 3.98 -3.15 -22.37
C LYS A 45 5.34 -3.12 -21.71
N GLN A 46 6.15 -2.12 -22.00
CA GLN A 46 7.37 -1.86 -21.26
C GLN A 46 6.98 -1.67 -19.80
N LEU A 47 7.50 -2.54 -18.92
CA LEU A 47 7.23 -2.42 -17.50
C LEU A 47 7.81 -1.08 -17.05
N PRO A 48 7.00 -0.22 -16.42
CA PRO A 48 7.46 1.10 -16.05
C PRO A 48 8.60 0.97 -15.06
N LYS A 49 9.61 1.85 -15.18
CA LYS A 49 10.73 1.91 -14.26
C LYS A 49 10.17 2.09 -12.84
N LYS A 50 10.50 1.14 -11.96
CA LYS A 50 10.19 1.20 -10.53
C LYS A 50 11.35 1.83 -9.77
N ALA A 51 11.15 2.10 -8.48
CA ALA A 51 12.20 2.64 -7.64
C ALA A 51 13.40 1.69 -7.65
N ASP A 52 14.59 2.29 -7.66
CA ASP A 52 15.87 1.64 -7.47
C ASP A 52 16.60 2.36 -6.32
N ASP A 53 17.91 2.19 -6.19
CA ASP A 53 18.71 2.90 -5.18
C ASP A 53 19.16 4.30 -5.65
N GLY A 54 18.82 4.69 -6.89
CA GLY A 54 19.11 6.01 -7.46
C GLY A 54 18.03 7.04 -7.15
N PRO A 55 18.06 8.24 -7.77
CA PRO A 55 17.11 9.30 -7.47
C PRO A 55 15.68 8.91 -7.83
N TRP A 56 14.76 9.13 -6.89
CA TRP A 56 13.34 8.86 -7.08
C TRP A 56 12.65 9.98 -7.86
N ASN A 57 12.08 9.61 -9.01
CA ASN A 57 11.21 10.48 -9.80
C ASN A 57 9.77 10.02 -9.68
N TRP A 58 8.84 10.97 -9.58
CA TRP A 58 7.43 10.65 -9.53
C TRP A 58 6.99 9.94 -10.82
N PRO A 59 6.28 8.79 -10.73
CA PRO A 59 6.10 7.91 -11.89
C PRO A 59 5.00 8.33 -12.84
N VAL A 60 4.18 9.30 -12.44
CA VAL A 60 3.06 9.81 -13.23
C VAL A 60 3.28 11.30 -13.45
N ASP A 61 3.36 11.73 -14.69
CA ASP A 61 3.54 13.15 -15.02
C ASP A 61 2.17 13.85 -14.89
N ILE A 62 1.92 14.42 -13.71
CA ILE A 62 0.64 15.02 -13.34
C ILE A 62 0.33 16.25 -14.22
N ASP A 63 1.37 16.96 -14.66
CA ASP A 63 1.22 18.22 -15.41
C ASP A 63 0.81 17.98 -16.88
N ARG A 64 0.84 16.74 -17.36
CA ARG A 64 0.31 16.36 -18.68
C ARG A 64 -1.21 16.24 -18.74
N TYR A 65 -1.88 16.23 -17.59
CA TYR A 65 -3.32 16.01 -17.54
C TYR A 65 -4.07 17.31 -17.26
N ASP A 66 -5.24 17.45 -17.88
CA ASP A 66 -6.19 18.48 -17.50
C ASP A 66 -6.89 18.09 -16.19
N ARG A 67 -6.54 18.81 -15.13
CA ARG A 67 -6.99 18.61 -13.75
C ARG A 67 -8.23 19.44 -13.41
N PHE A 68 -8.93 20.00 -14.39
CA PHE A 68 -10.12 20.79 -14.12
C PHE A 68 -11.17 19.99 -13.33
N PRO A 69 -11.67 20.52 -12.19
CA PRO A 69 -12.56 19.78 -11.29
C PRO A 69 -13.97 19.61 -11.88
N GLY A 70 -14.42 20.52 -12.74
CA GLY A 70 -15.72 20.44 -13.38
C GLY A 70 -15.80 19.38 -14.47
N LEU A 71 -17.01 18.93 -14.74
CA LEU A 71 -17.34 18.11 -15.91
C LEU A 71 -17.82 19.01 -17.03
N THR A 72 -17.45 18.69 -18.26
CA THR A 72 -18.07 19.30 -19.43
C THR A 72 -19.48 18.72 -19.66
N PRO A 73 -20.39 19.45 -20.33
CA PRO A 73 -21.71 18.91 -20.67
C PRO A 73 -21.67 17.66 -21.57
N ILE A 74 -20.56 17.43 -22.27
CA ILE A 74 -20.34 16.22 -23.07
C ILE A 74 -19.96 15.06 -22.15
N GLU A 75 -19.02 15.28 -21.24
CA GLU A 75 -18.59 14.28 -20.24
C GLU A 75 -19.77 13.82 -19.38
N GLU A 76 -20.60 14.75 -18.89
CA GLU A 76 -21.77 14.44 -18.08
C GLU A 76 -22.77 13.54 -18.83
N ARG A 77 -23.15 13.92 -20.07
CA ARG A 77 -24.04 13.12 -20.91
C ARG A 77 -23.48 11.72 -21.18
N MET A 78 -22.19 11.61 -21.45
CA MET A 78 -21.53 10.32 -21.69
C MET A 78 -21.48 9.46 -20.42
N LEU A 79 -21.19 10.06 -19.27
CA LEU A 79 -21.20 9.38 -17.98
C LEU A 79 -22.59 8.83 -17.64
N THR A 80 -23.66 9.62 -17.81
CA THR A 80 -25.04 9.15 -17.63
C THR A 80 -25.35 7.97 -18.54
N ARG A 81 -25.04 8.09 -19.83
CA ARG A 81 -25.24 7.01 -20.81
C ARG A 81 -24.51 5.72 -20.41
N TYR A 82 -23.27 5.82 -19.95
CA TYR A 82 -22.52 4.66 -19.49
C TYR A 82 -23.03 4.12 -18.15
N ALA A 83 -23.41 4.97 -17.20
CA ALA A 83 -24.00 4.56 -15.93
C ALA A 83 -25.27 3.73 -16.15
N GLU A 84 -26.13 4.15 -17.08
CA GLU A 84 -27.33 3.43 -17.50
C GLU A 84 -27.01 2.13 -18.24
N ALA A 85 -26.15 2.17 -19.27
CA ALA A 85 -25.80 0.99 -20.06
C ALA A 85 -25.16 -0.14 -19.20
N TYR A 86 -24.32 0.23 -18.24
CA TYR A 86 -23.64 -0.74 -17.37
C TYR A 86 -24.48 -1.19 -16.17
N ARG A 87 -25.62 -0.56 -15.87
CA ARG A 87 -26.61 -1.10 -14.94
C ARG A 87 -27.13 -2.47 -15.42
N PHE A 88 -27.14 -2.70 -16.73
CA PHE A 88 -27.63 -3.93 -17.36
C PHE A 88 -26.51 -4.87 -17.86
N TYR A 89 -25.34 -4.35 -18.26
CA TYR A 89 -24.23 -5.18 -18.74
C TYR A 89 -23.29 -5.67 -17.64
N ARG A 90 -23.54 -6.90 -17.15
CA ARG A 90 -22.67 -7.59 -16.18
C ARG A 90 -21.24 -7.79 -16.69
N TYR A 91 -21.01 -7.82 -18.01
CA TYR A 91 -19.68 -8.02 -18.62
C TYR A 91 -19.55 -7.44 -20.07
N GLY A 92 -19.51 -6.12 -20.26
CA GLY A 92 -19.11 -5.46 -21.53
C GLY A 92 -17.66 -5.76 -22.00
N ARG A 93 -17.49 -6.08 -23.28
CA ARG A 93 -16.25 -6.63 -23.87
C ARG A 93 -15.21 -5.60 -24.32
N THR A 94 -15.50 -4.30 -24.27
CA THR A 94 -14.53 -3.23 -24.61
C THR A 94 -14.89 -1.94 -23.87
N MET A 95 -13.89 -1.31 -23.24
CA MET A 95 -13.99 -0.05 -22.52
C MET A 95 -13.36 1.05 -23.38
N ASP A 96 -13.89 1.21 -24.60
CA ASP A 96 -13.56 2.37 -25.41
C ASP A 96 -14.56 3.47 -25.07
N PHE A 97 -14.06 4.50 -24.38
CA PHE A 97 -14.86 5.63 -23.92
C PHE A 97 -14.83 6.80 -24.90
N GLY A 98 -14.18 6.61 -26.06
CA GLY A 98 -13.97 7.66 -27.04
C GLY A 98 -13.04 8.76 -26.53
N THR A 99 -12.91 9.80 -27.36
CA THR A 99 -12.13 11.00 -27.04
C THR A 99 -12.81 11.87 -25.96
N GLU A 100 -14.11 11.69 -25.77
CA GLU A 100 -14.97 12.53 -24.94
C GLU A 100 -14.72 12.35 -23.43
N LEU A 101 -14.30 11.16 -23.00
CA LEU A 101 -13.93 10.88 -21.61
C LEU A 101 -12.43 10.65 -21.44
N ASP A 102 -11.62 10.83 -22.49
CA ASP A 102 -10.18 10.55 -22.46
C ASP A 102 -9.49 11.33 -21.33
N ARG A 103 -9.87 12.60 -21.15
CA ARG A 103 -9.39 13.46 -20.07
C ARG A 103 -9.52 12.81 -18.68
N LEU A 104 -10.63 12.13 -18.42
CA LEU A 104 -10.93 11.50 -17.12
C LEU A 104 -10.32 10.10 -17.02
N VAL A 105 -10.34 9.35 -18.12
CA VAL A 105 -10.01 7.92 -18.18
C VAL A 105 -8.52 7.68 -18.35
N ARG A 106 -7.83 8.52 -19.14
CA ARG A 106 -6.40 8.37 -19.44
C ARG A 106 -5.52 8.40 -18.20
N PRO A 107 -5.65 9.36 -17.25
CA PRO A 107 -4.80 9.37 -16.05
C PRO A 107 -5.04 8.14 -15.16
N LEU A 108 -6.28 7.63 -15.11
CA LEU A 108 -6.60 6.39 -14.41
C LEU A 108 -5.93 5.19 -15.07
N ASN A 109 -5.97 5.11 -16.40
CA ASN A 109 -5.35 4.04 -17.17
C ASN A 109 -3.83 4.05 -17.05
N ASP A 110 -3.19 5.21 -17.12
CA ASP A 110 -1.74 5.35 -16.95
C ASP A 110 -1.31 4.89 -15.53
N THR A 111 -2.11 5.25 -14.52
CA THR A 111 -1.90 4.78 -13.13
C THR A 111 -2.09 3.27 -13.00
N PHE A 112 -3.08 2.70 -13.70
CA PHE A 112 -3.31 1.25 -13.75
C PHE A 112 -2.15 0.51 -14.42
N ASP A 113 -1.60 1.09 -15.49
CA ASP A 113 -0.45 0.56 -16.20
C ASP A 113 0.79 0.58 -15.32
N TYR A 114 0.98 1.68 -14.58
CA TYR A 114 2.04 1.80 -13.58
C TYR A 114 1.92 0.77 -12.45
N THR A 115 0.75 0.67 -11.83
CA THR A 115 0.53 -0.18 -10.64
C THR A 115 0.41 -1.68 -10.95
N GLY A 116 0.40 -2.06 -12.24
CA GLY A 116 0.35 -3.45 -12.70
C GLY A 116 -0.97 -4.14 -12.36
N ILE A 117 -2.10 -3.44 -12.47
CA ILE A 117 -3.42 -4.03 -12.21
C ILE A 117 -3.74 -5.14 -13.22
N LYS A 118 -4.38 -6.22 -12.75
CA LYS A 118 -4.86 -7.29 -13.65
C LYS A 118 -6.09 -6.80 -14.42
N ASN A 119 -6.21 -7.18 -15.70
CA ASN A 119 -7.27 -6.74 -16.61
C ASN A 119 -8.70 -6.85 -16.02
N LYS A 120 -9.01 -7.97 -15.36
CA LYS A 120 -10.31 -8.15 -14.69
C LYS A 120 -10.56 -7.08 -13.62
N GLN A 121 -9.56 -6.72 -12.81
CA GLN A 121 -9.67 -5.70 -11.76
C GLN A 121 -9.64 -4.27 -12.33
N ARG A 122 -8.90 -4.05 -13.42
CA ARG A 122 -8.85 -2.76 -14.14
C ARG A 122 -10.25 -2.28 -14.48
N ARG A 123 -11.01 -3.15 -15.13
CA ARG A 123 -12.38 -2.88 -15.55
C ARG A 123 -13.31 -2.53 -14.39
N TYR A 124 -13.28 -3.31 -13.31
CA TYR A 124 -14.11 -3.01 -12.13
C TYR A 124 -13.73 -1.70 -11.45
N THR A 125 -12.43 -1.40 -11.38
CA THR A 125 -11.94 -0.19 -10.72
C THR A 125 -12.27 1.04 -11.55
N LEU A 126 -12.05 0.99 -12.87
CA LEU A 126 -12.39 2.09 -13.78
C LEU A 126 -13.89 2.40 -13.76
N PHE A 127 -14.74 1.37 -13.86
CA PHE A 127 -16.18 1.56 -13.77
C PHE A 127 -16.62 2.17 -12.43
N PHE A 128 -16.00 1.72 -11.34
CA PHE A 128 -16.27 2.29 -10.03
C PHE A 128 -15.97 3.80 -10.00
N PHE A 129 -14.83 4.23 -10.54
CA PHE A 129 -14.51 5.65 -10.63
C PHE A 129 -15.51 6.44 -11.48
N LEU A 130 -15.86 5.94 -12.67
CA LEU A 130 -16.83 6.62 -13.53
C LEU A 130 -18.19 6.83 -12.85
N ARG A 131 -18.65 5.84 -12.09
CA ARG A 131 -19.89 5.96 -11.31
C ARG A 131 -19.77 6.96 -10.16
N GLU A 132 -18.61 7.04 -9.50
CA GLU A 132 -18.42 8.03 -8.43
C GLU A 132 -18.28 9.46 -8.98
N ILE A 133 -17.69 9.61 -10.18
CA ILE A 133 -17.64 10.90 -10.90
C ILE A 133 -19.05 11.34 -11.29
N GLU A 134 -19.84 10.44 -11.87
CA GLU A 134 -21.24 10.69 -12.24
C GLU A 134 -22.09 11.06 -11.01
N LYS A 135 -22.03 10.26 -9.94
CA LYS A 135 -22.76 10.51 -8.69
C LYS A 135 -22.45 11.89 -8.07
N ARG A 136 -21.21 12.36 -8.20
CA ARG A 136 -20.76 13.64 -7.61
C ARG A 136 -20.86 14.83 -8.56
N GLY A 137 -21.11 14.60 -9.85
CA GLY A 137 -21.12 15.64 -10.87
C GLY A 137 -19.78 16.37 -11.05
N ARG A 138 -18.67 15.78 -10.59
CA ARG A 138 -17.34 16.39 -10.66
C ARG A 138 -16.22 15.36 -10.80
N SER A 139 -15.14 15.76 -11.46
CA SER A 139 -13.96 14.94 -11.66
C SER A 139 -13.27 14.62 -10.33
N TYR A 140 -12.51 13.52 -10.29
CA TYR A 140 -11.78 13.11 -9.09
C TYR A 140 -10.64 14.07 -8.71
N TRP A 141 -10.24 14.97 -9.61
CA TRP A 141 -9.29 16.04 -9.33
C TRP A 141 -9.83 17.06 -8.32
N GLY A 142 -11.15 17.24 -8.27
CA GLY A 142 -11.81 18.16 -7.35
C GLY A 142 -12.36 17.53 -6.07
N TRP A 143 -12.05 16.26 -5.80
CA TRP A 143 -12.56 15.58 -4.61
C TRP A 143 -11.80 15.97 -3.34
N THR A 144 -12.52 16.19 -2.25
CA THR A 144 -11.94 16.45 -0.93
C THR A 144 -11.32 15.20 -0.33
N THR A 145 -10.53 15.36 0.73
CA THR A 145 -9.98 14.23 1.49
C THR A 145 -11.07 13.28 2.01
N ASP A 146 -12.16 13.83 2.56
CA ASP A 146 -13.26 13.01 3.10
C ASP A 146 -14.00 12.27 1.99
N GLU A 147 -14.18 12.92 0.85
CA GLU A 147 -14.71 12.33 -0.35
C GLU A 147 -13.85 11.17 -0.87
N TRP A 148 -12.51 11.30 -0.83
CA TRP A 148 -11.60 10.20 -1.13
C TRP A 148 -11.73 9.05 -0.13
N ILE A 149 -11.79 9.36 1.17
CA ILE A 149 -11.94 8.37 2.24
C ILE A 149 -13.24 7.56 2.04
N ASP A 150 -14.36 8.24 1.76
CA ASP A 150 -15.65 7.59 1.54
C ASP A 150 -15.63 6.67 0.31
N THR A 151 -15.09 7.16 -0.80
CA THR A 151 -14.92 6.38 -2.04
C THR A 151 -14.07 5.12 -1.78
N ILE A 152 -12.92 5.28 -1.12
CA ILE A 152 -12.01 4.18 -0.81
C ILE A 152 -12.69 3.17 0.11
N ASN A 153 -13.44 3.63 1.12
CA ASN A 153 -14.13 2.76 2.06
C ASN A 153 -15.32 2.02 1.43
N ALA A 154 -16.00 2.59 0.44
CA ALA A 154 -17.20 2.02 -0.17
C ALA A 154 -16.98 0.67 -0.91
N ARG A 155 -15.76 0.38 -1.42
CA ARG A 155 -15.51 -0.82 -2.24
C ARG A 155 -14.25 -1.60 -1.87
N VAL A 156 -14.43 -2.69 -1.12
CA VAL A 156 -13.34 -3.59 -0.67
C VAL A 156 -12.44 -4.11 -1.82
N LYS A 157 -13.02 -4.51 -2.97
CA LYS A 157 -12.27 -5.16 -4.06
C LYS A 157 -11.39 -4.19 -4.88
N ALA A 158 -11.82 -2.93 -5.02
CA ALA A 158 -11.11 -1.90 -5.77
C ALA A 158 -10.21 -1.04 -4.88
N ARG A 159 -10.37 -1.15 -3.55
CA ARG A 159 -9.77 -0.28 -2.53
C ARG A 159 -8.28 -0.03 -2.71
N GLN A 160 -7.48 -1.08 -2.87
CA GLN A 160 -6.01 -0.96 -2.99
C GLN A 160 -5.58 -0.15 -4.23
N HIS A 161 -6.36 -0.23 -5.31
CA HIS A 161 -6.09 0.51 -6.54
C HIS A 161 -6.66 1.92 -6.46
N ALA A 162 -7.81 2.10 -5.81
CA ALA A 162 -8.36 3.43 -5.52
C ALA A 162 -7.43 4.27 -4.63
N VAL A 163 -6.83 3.66 -3.60
CA VAL A 163 -5.80 4.31 -2.77
C VAL A 163 -4.57 4.68 -3.60
N ALA A 164 -4.12 3.77 -4.49
CA ALA A 164 -2.98 4.06 -5.34
C ALA A 164 -3.25 5.21 -6.32
N ILE A 165 -4.47 5.32 -6.84
CA ILE A 165 -4.91 6.46 -7.67
C ILE A 165 -4.92 7.75 -6.86
N ALA A 166 -5.57 7.76 -5.69
CA ALA A 166 -5.63 8.93 -4.83
C ALA A 166 -4.22 9.43 -4.47
N TYR A 167 -3.33 8.50 -4.15
CA TYR A 167 -1.95 8.77 -3.79
C TYR A 167 -1.12 9.31 -4.97
N LEU A 168 -1.22 8.70 -6.15
CA LEU A 168 -0.40 9.04 -7.32
C LEU A 168 -0.89 10.27 -8.08
N LEU A 169 -2.21 10.46 -8.20
CA LEU A 169 -2.80 11.55 -8.98
C LEU A 169 -3.18 12.75 -8.12
N CYS A 170 -3.88 12.53 -7.01
CA CYS A 170 -4.55 13.61 -6.27
C CYS A 170 -3.85 14.00 -4.97
N THR A 171 -2.59 13.62 -4.80
CA THR A 171 -1.77 13.98 -3.63
C THR A 171 -2.41 13.59 -2.28
N PHE A 172 -3.22 12.53 -2.24
CA PHE A 172 -3.81 12.05 -1.00
C PHE A 172 -2.73 11.55 -0.02
N SER A 173 -2.70 12.10 1.20
CA SER A 173 -1.71 11.78 2.24
C SER A 173 -2.32 11.17 3.51
N ASP A 174 -3.63 11.27 3.70
CA ASP A 174 -4.35 10.83 4.90
C ASP A 174 -4.65 9.32 4.94
N LEU A 175 -3.66 8.50 4.58
CA LEU A 175 -3.76 7.04 4.56
C LEU A 175 -4.17 6.45 5.92
N HIS A 176 -3.77 7.11 7.02
CA HIS A 176 -4.06 6.70 8.39
C HIS A 176 -5.53 6.87 8.79
N ARG A 177 -6.30 7.73 8.10
CA ARG A 177 -7.74 7.95 8.36
C ARG A 177 -8.64 6.87 7.75
N LEU A 178 -8.08 6.01 6.89
CA LEU A 178 -8.82 4.92 6.26
C LEU A 178 -9.18 3.85 7.29
N LYS A 179 -10.46 3.44 7.33
CA LYS A 179 -10.97 2.49 8.33
C LYS A 179 -10.28 1.12 8.18
N GLY A 180 -10.11 0.39 9.28
CA GLY A 180 -9.58 -1.00 9.32
C GLY A 180 -8.12 -1.16 8.84
N ASP A 181 -7.61 -2.40 8.78
CA ASP A 181 -6.29 -2.71 8.17
C ASP A 181 -6.32 -2.64 6.64
N HIS A 182 -7.14 -1.76 6.10
CA HIS A 182 -7.46 -1.67 4.68
C HIS A 182 -6.36 -1.03 3.85
N VAL A 183 -5.47 -0.24 4.47
CA VAL A 183 -4.17 0.14 3.91
C VAL A 183 -3.13 -0.80 4.46
N VAL A 184 -2.88 -1.88 3.72
CA VAL A 184 -1.63 -2.60 3.92
C VAL A 184 -0.55 -1.71 3.30
N TYR A 185 0.09 -0.86 4.11
CA TYR A 185 1.15 0.06 3.66
C TYR A 185 2.20 -0.66 2.81
N SER A 186 2.54 -1.91 3.17
CA SER A 186 3.45 -2.75 2.38
C SER A 186 2.89 -3.19 1.01
N CYS A 187 1.57 -3.32 0.84
CA CYS A 187 0.94 -3.57 -0.46
C CYS A 187 0.97 -2.31 -1.33
N LEU A 188 0.65 -1.15 -0.74
CA LEU A 188 0.66 0.12 -1.46
C LEU A 188 2.09 0.51 -1.88
N ALA A 189 3.05 0.43 -0.96
CA ALA A 189 4.47 0.64 -1.24
C ALA A 189 4.98 -0.27 -2.36
N ARG A 190 4.61 -1.57 -2.35
CA ARG A 190 4.95 -2.49 -3.46
C ARG A 190 4.39 -2.08 -4.82
N LYS A 191 3.24 -1.41 -4.85
CA LYS A 191 2.62 -0.94 -6.10
C LYS A 191 3.25 0.34 -6.59
N VAL A 192 3.50 1.27 -5.68
CA VAL A 192 4.11 2.58 -5.94
C VAL A 192 5.60 2.38 -6.21
N PHE A 193 6.40 2.08 -5.19
CA PHE A 193 7.86 1.98 -5.29
C PHE A 193 8.35 0.71 -6.00
N GLY A 194 7.50 -0.31 -6.08
CA GLY A 194 7.82 -1.56 -6.78
C GLY A 194 8.21 -2.70 -5.86
N ARG A 195 8.02 -3.93 -6.36
CA ARG A 195 8.12 -5.15 -5.55
C ARG A 195 9.54 -5.44 -5.09
N GLU A 196 10.51 -5.36 -6.00
CA GLU A 196 11.90 -5.74 -5.70
C GLU A 196 12.55 -4.73 -4.75
N HIS A 197 12.35 -3.44 -4.97
CA HIS A 197 12.86 -2.41 -4.05
C HIS A 197 12.28 -2.54 -2.64
N THR A 198 10.96 -2.68 -2.55
CA THR A 198 10.28 -2.87 -1.26
C THR A 198 10.75 -4.16 -0.55
N LYS A 199 11.09 -5.20 -1.31
CA LYS A 199 11.65 -6.44 -0.78
C LYS A 199 13.06 -6.20 -0.23
N ARG A 200 13.95 -5.53 -0.96
CA ARG A 200 15.31 -5.18 -0.50
C ARG A 200 15.29 -4.39 0.81
N ILE A 201 14.40 -3.41 0.91
CA ILE A 201 14.17 -2.65 2.16
C ILE A 201 13.74 -3.60 3.29
N SER A 202 12.78 -4.49 3.02
CA SER A 202 12.30 -5.45 4.00
C SER A 202 13.41 -6.37 4.49
N ASP A 203 14.20 -6.93 3.59
CA ASP A 203 15.26 -7.88 3.90
C ASP A 203 16.36 -7.19 4.72
N ARG A 204 16.77 -5.96 4.35
CA ARG A 204 17.76 -5.16 5.10
C ARG A 204 17.31 -4.84 6.52
N VAL A 205 16.07 -4.38 6.69
CA VAL A 205 15.52 -4.03 8.01
C VAL A 205 15.36 -5.28 8.88
N GLN A 206 14.82 -6.36 8.31
CA GLN A 206 14.63 -7.61 9.04
C GLN A 206 15.95 -8.25 9.47
N GLY A 207 17.00 -8.15 8.65
CA GLY A 207 18.36 -8.57 9.02
C GLY A 207 18.85 -7.83 10.27
N LEU A 208 18.83 -6.51 10.26
CA LEU A 208 19.25 -5.68 11.41
C LEU A 208 18.44 -5.96 12.67
N LEU A 209 17.13 -6.10 12.55
CA LEU A 209 16.26 -6.47 13.68
C LEU A 209 16.63 -7.84 14.24
N SER A 210 16.91 -8.82 13.37
CA SER A 210 17.26 -10.18 13.79
C SER A 210 18.60 -10.21 14.52
N GLU A 211 19.60 -9.47 14.03
CA GLU A 211 20.92 -9.29 14.67
C GLU A 211 20.80 -8.70 16.09
N TRP A 212 19.84 -7.79 16.30
CA TRP A 212 19.61 -7.16 17.61
C TRP A 212 18.65 -7.95 18.52
N GLY A 213 18.27 -9.18 18.14
CA GLY A 213 17.38 -10.04 18.93
C GLY A 213 15.89 -9.74 18.77
N TYR A 214 15.49 -8.84 17.85
CA TYR A 214 14.09 -8.53 17.53
C TYR A 214 13.50 -9.55 16.54
N SER A 215 13.55 -10.84 16.89
CA SER A 215 13.04 -11.94 16.06
C SER A 215 11.53 -12.21 16.23
N GLY A 216 10.89 -11.53 17.18
CA GLY A 216 9.46 -11.65 17.44
C GLY A 216 8.59 -11.18 16.27
N ARG A 217 7.76 -12.07 15.72
CA ARG A 217 6.88 -11.80 14.56
C ARG A 217 6.02 -10.54 14.70
N GLY A 218 5.55 -10.23 15.91
CA GLY A 218 4.76 -9.03 16.19
C GLY A 218 5.57 -7.74 15.99
N THR A 219 6.74 -7.66 16.62
CA THR A 219 7.62 -6.48 16.55
C THR A 219 8.10 -6.23 15.13
N THR A 220 8.61 -7.26 14.45
CA THR A 220 9.07 -7.12 13.06
C THR A 220 7.94 -6.63 12.14
N SER A 221 6.71 -7.15 12.30
CA SER A 221 5.57 -6.70 11.50
C SER A 221 5.21 -5.23 11.77
N GLN A 222 5.25 -4.79 13.03
CA GLN A 222 4.94 -3.40 13.40
C GLN A 222 6.01 -2.43 12.92
N VAL A 223 7.29 -2.80 13.04
CA VAL A 223 8.41 -2.03 12.48
C VAL A 223 8.24 -1.87 10.97
N MET A 224 8.01 -2.97 10.24
CA MET A 224 7.83 -2.92 8.79
C MET A 224 6.60 -2.11 8.38
N ARG A 225 5.48 -2.22 9.10
CA ARG A 225 4.28 -1.40 8.87
C ARG A 225 4.61 0.08 8.97
N THR A 226 5.32 0.48 10.02
CA THR A 226 5.68 1.88 10.30
C THR A 226 6.67 2.42 9.29
N ILE A 227 7.67 1.65 8.90
CA ILE A 227 8.63 2.05 7.87
C ILE A 227 7.92 2.33 6.54
N PHE A 228 7.04 1.43 6.09
CA PHE A 228 6.30 1.68 4.84
C PHE A 228 5.32 2.83 4.94
N GLU A 229 4.73 3.05 6.12
CA GLU A 229 3.92 4.23 6.38
C GLU A 229 4.75 5.52 6.28
N CYS A 230 5.97 5.55 6.83
CA CYS A 230 6.88 6.70 6.72
C CYS A 230 7.30 6.95 5.27
N LEU A 231 7.70 5.90 4.53
CA LEU A 231 8.08 6.01 3.11
C LEU A 231 6.93 6.57 2.26
N LEU A 232 5.71 6.12 2.52
CA LEU A 232 4.51 6.64 1.84
C LEU A 232 4.17 8.07 2.30
N PHE A 233 4.42 8.42 3.56
CA PHE A 233 4.18 9.75 4.08
C PHE A 233 5.14 10.79 3.49
N VAL A 234 6.44 10.49 3.49
CA VAL A 234 7.52 11.31 2.89
C VAL A 234 7.47 11.30 1.37
N ARG A 235 6.75 10.35 0.78
CA ARG A 235 6.65 10.10 -0.67
C ARG A 235 7.95 9.69 -1.35
N SER A 236 8.87 9.12 -0.58
CA SER A 236 10.14 8.60 -1.06
C SER A 236 10.26 7.09 -0.83
N PRO A 237 10.86 6.33 -1.77
CA PRO A 237 11.22 4.94 -1.58
C PRO A 237 12.51 4.75 -0.77
N HIS A 238 13.22 5.81 -0.38
CA HIS A 238 14.52 5.71 0.29
C HIS A 238 14.39 5.89 1.81
N LEU A 239 14.98 4.97 2.57
CA LEU A 239 15.00 5.05 4.03
C LEU A 239 15.75 6.28 4.54
N LYS A 240 16.71 6.81 3.76
CA LYS A 240 17.52 7.99 4.11
C LYS A 240 16.72 9.29 4.11
N ASP A 241 15.60 9.32 3.39
CA ASP A 241 14.79 10.53 3.27
C ASP A 241 13.80 10.66 4.43
N ILE A 242 13.67 9.62 5.27
CA ILE A 242 12.85 9.67 6.48
C ILE A 242 13.58 10.52 7.51
N THR A 243 12.92 11.57 8.01
CA THR A 243 13.40 12.38 9.14
C THR A 243 12.84 11.91 10.48
N LEU A 244 13.42 12.38 11.57
CA LEU A 244 12.96 12.06 12.92
C LEU A 244 11.53 12.59 13.17
N ASP A 245 11.22 13.75 12.60
CA ASP A 245 9.91 14.39 12.76
C ASP A 245 8.84 13.68 11.92
N ASP A 246 9.19 13.12 10.77
CA ASP A 246 8.29 12.23 10.01
C ASP A 246 7.93 10.99 10.84
N LEU A 247 8.94 10.39 11.47
CA LEU A 247 8.75 9.21 12.32
C LEU A 247 7.86 9.55 13.53
N ARG A 248 8.12 10.67 14.21
CA ARG A 248 7.29 11.15 15.33
C ARG A 248 5.85 11.40 14.90
N THR A 249 5.65 12.05 13.75
CA THR A 249 4.33 12.33 13.18
C THR A 249 3.55 11.04 12.91
N VAL A 250 4.21 10.04 12.29
CA VAL A 250 3.58 8.75 11.99
C VAL A 250 3.24 7.96 13.26
N ILE A 251 4.13 7.98 14.26
CA ILE A 251 3.89 7.29 15.55
C ILE A 251 2.76 7.98 16.32
N GLY A 252 2.73 9.32 16.34
CA GLY A 252 1.72 10.12 17.07
C GLY A 252 0.29 9.89 16.60
N ARG A 253 0.08 9.36 15.38
CA ARG A 253 -1.24 8.96 14.86
C ARG A 253 -1.82 7.71 15.54
N ARG A 254 -1.02 6.97 16.31
CA ARG A 254 -1.43 5.70 16.93
C ARG A 254 -1.84 5.93 18.38
N PRO A 255 -2.81 5.15 18.90
CA PRO A 255 -3.17 5.22 20.31
C PRO A 255 -1.95 4.96 21.22
N PRO A 256 -1.78 5.70 22.33
CA PRO A 256 -0.59 5.70 23.18
C PRO A 256 -0.15 4.31 23.71
N ARG A 257 -1.08 3.34 23.75
CA ARG A 257 -0.81 1.99 24.25
C ARG A 257 -0.07 1.08 23.25
N THR A 258 0.19 1.54 22.03
CA THR A 258 0.81 0.73 20.97
C THR A 258 2.27 1.09 20.74
N GLY A 259 3.17 0.56 21.57
CA GLY A 259 4.53 0.22 21.13
C GLY A 259 5.60 1.33 21.13
N THR A 260 5.85 1.97 22.27
CA THR A 260 7.08 2.76 22.53
C THR A 260 8.36 2.00 22.19
N TYR A 261 8.40 0.68 22.42
CA TYR A 261 9.53 -0.17 22.05
C TYR A 261 9.75 -0.30 20.54
N CYS A 262 8.67 -0.32 19.75
CA CYS A 262 8.77 -0.39 18.29
C CYS A 262 9.29 0.93 17.72
N ALA A 263 8.89 2.08 18.28
CA ALA A 263 9.39 3.40 17.90
C ALA A 263 10.91 3.50 18.05
N TYR A 264 11.42 3.08 19.21
CA TYR A 264 12.87 3.05 19.46
C TYR A 264 13.61 2.11 18.51
N ALA A 265 13.09 0.89 18.30
CA ALA A 265 13.68 -0.07 17.37
C ALA A 265 13.76 0.50 15.94
N ILE A 266 12.70 1.17 15.48
CA ILE A 266 12.68 1.84 14.17
C ILE A 266 13.77 2.92 14.11
N SER A 267 13.85 3.76 15.15
CA SER A 267 14.82 4.85 15.18
C SER A 267 16.27 4.35 15.16
N ARG A 268 16.58 3.27 15.90
CA ARG A 268 17.89 2.62 15.83
C ARG A 268 18.20 2.07 14.45
N VAL A 269 17.23 1.42 13.79
CA VAL A 269 17.39 0.92 12.41
C VAL A 269 17.74 2.08 11.47
N LEU A 270 16.98 3.17 11.52
CA LEU A 270 17.17 4.33 10.66
C LEU A 270 18.50 5.04 10.93
N THR A 271 18.93 5.14 12.19
CA THR A 271 20.26 5.64 12.57
C THR A 271 21.38 4.77 11.98
N LYS A 272 21.30 3.44 12.15
CA LYS A 272 22.31 2.51 11.60
C LYS A 272 22.40 2.56 10.08
N ILE A 273 21.29 2.88 9.41
CA ILE A 273 21.21 3.03 7.95
C ILE A 273 21.75 4.38 7.47
N GLY A 274 21.99 5.32 8.39
CA GLY A 274 22.51 6.66 8.13
C GLY A 274 21.43 7.70 7.80
N SER A 275 20.17 7.45 8.16
CA SER A 275 19.08 8.42 8.01
C SER A 275 19.07 9.45 9.13
N PHE A 276 19.46 9.05 10.35
CA PHE A 276 19.51 9.92 11.54
C PHE A 276 20.94 10.02 12.06
N ALA A 277 21.28 11.17 12.67
CA ALA A 277 22.52 11.33 13.42
C ALA A 277 22.49 10.51 14.72
N GLU A 278 21.36 10.57 15.45
CA GLU A 278 21.17 9.89 16.73
C GLU A 278 19.77 9.25 16.80
N PRO A 279 19.64 8.10 17.50
CA PRO A 279 18.34 7.46 17.69
C PRO A 279 17.49 8.24 18.70
N MET A 280 16.17 8.03 18.66
CA MET A 280 15.24 8.52 19.68
C MET A 280 15.67 8.03 21.06
N GLU A 281 15.58 8.89 22.06
CA GLU A 281 15.76 8.47 23.44
C GLU A 281 14.61 7.55 23.88
N ILE A 282 14.95 6.55 24.67
CA ILE A 282 13.93 5.75 25.34
C ILE A 282 13.48 6.51 26.58
N GLU A 283 12.47 7.36 26.44
CA GLU A 283 11.71 7.80 27.61
C GLU A 283 10.86 6.62 28.10
N ARG A 284 11.39 5.87 29.07
CA ARG A 284 10.58 4.99 29.88
C ARG A 284 10.06 5.84 31.04
N PRO A 285 8.81 6.33 31.01
CA PRO A 285 8.20 6.74 32.27
C PRO A 285 8.24 5.50 33.15
N PHE A 286 9.06 5.54 34.20
CA PHE A 286 9.05 4.53 35.25
C PHE A 286 7.70 4.67 35.92
N ILE A 287 6.68 3.99 35.38
CA ILE A 287 5.40 3.87 36.05
C ILE A 287 5.66 2.91 37.20
N VAL A 288 5.98 3.48 38.36
CA VAL A 288 5.83 2.83 39.65
C VAL A 288 4.37 2.41 39.72
N LYS A 289 4.06 1.19 39.29
CA LYS A 289 2.71 0.63 39.42
C LYS A 289 2.51 0.33 40.89
N ALA A 290 2.04 1.33 41.61
CA ALA A 290 1.93 1.36 43.06
C ALA A 290 3.29 1.18 43.75
N GLU A 291 3.41 1.72 44.95
CA GLU A 291 4.43 1.34 45.90
C GLU A 291 4.39 -0.20 46.03
N LEU A 292 5.26 -0.91 45.30
CA LEU A 292 5.57 -2.31 45.53
C LEU A 292 6.64 -2.26 46.62
N PRO A 293 6.30 -2.47 47.91
CA PRO A 293 7.25 -2.17 48.98
C PRO A 293 8.51 -3.02 48.90
N ASN A 294 8.47 -4.18 48.25
CA ASN A 294 9.48 -5.21 48.47
C ASN A 294 9.95 -5.92 47.19
N ILE A 295 10.46 -5.19 46.19
CA ILE A 295 11.18 -5.82 45.06
C ILE A 295 12.57 -6.35 45.51
N THR A 296 13.07 -5.85 46.64
CA THR A 296 14.37 -6.24 47.22
C THR A 296 14.28 -7.21 48.41
N ASP A 297 13.08 -7.65 48.81
CA ASP A 297 12.96 -8.66 49.87
C ASP A 297 13.59 -9.97 49.42
N GLY A 298 14.53 -10.48 50.22
CA GLY A 298 15.25 -11.71 49.93
C GLY A 298 16.37 -11.57 48.90
N VAL A 299 16.66 -10.36 48.39
CA VAL A 299 17.81 -10.12 47.50
C VAL A 299 19.06 -9.89 48.36
N PRO A 300 20.13 -10.69 48.20
CA PRO A 300 21.38 -10.46 48.93
C PRO A 300 21.92 -9.05 48.70
N ALA A 301 22.51 -8.45 49.75
CA ALA A 301 22.93 -7.05 49.74
C ALA A 301 23.87 -6.69 48.58
N GLU A 302 24.70 -7.64 48.15
CA GLU A 302 25.59 -7.52 47.00
C GLU A 302 24.87 -7.31 45.66
N TRP A 303 23.61 -7.73 45.50
CA TRP A 303 22.83 -7.53 44.26
C TRP A 303 21.84 -6.36 44.37
N ALA A 304 21.44 -5.99 45.59
CA ALA A 304 20.44 -4.96 45.83
C ALA A 304 20.85 -3.56 45.32
N HIS A 305 22.16 -3.28 45.23
CA HIS A 305 22.66 -2.00 44.69
C HIS A 305 22.40 -1.84 43.18
N LEU A 306 22.26 -2.94 42.42
CA LEU A 306 21.98 -2.90 40.98
C LEU A 306 20.51 -2.63 40.66
N CYS A 307 19.59 -2.87 41.61
CA CYS A 307 18.15 -2.69 41.43
C CYS A 307 17.66 -1.26 41.69
N ARG A 308 18.52 -0.36 42.22
CA ARG A 308 18.17 1.03 42.58
C ARG A 308 18.62 2.06 41.53
N ARG A 309 18.58 1.71 40.25
CA ARG A 309 19.02 2.56 39.13
C ARG A 309 17.88 2.90 38.18
#